data_AF-A0A7S3PBB8-F1
#
_entry.id   AF-A0A7S3PBB8-F1
#
_cell.length_a   1.000
_cell.length_b   1.000
_cell.length_c   1.000
_cell.angle_alpha   90.00
_cell.angle_beta   90.00
_cell.angle_gamma   90.00
#
_symmetry.space_group_name_H-M   'P 1'
#
loop_
_entity.id
_entity.type
_entity.pdbx_description
1 polymer ?
#
loop_
_entity_poly.entity_id
_entity_poly.type
_entity_poly.pdbx_seq_one_letter_code
_entity_poly.pdbx_strand_id
1 'polypeptide(L)'
;GPKDCKNLTPIVRGGETLALQALEKSMHNATWVATFEKPKTSCTTIRPSTTALSPYLSWGCLSPRQVWVAIDDALTRAKGVTRTKPPVSLHGQLLWRDFNNLMAHDANQESPGCWNKMENNKHCRQVPWDDDPKLLETWKSGQTGFPWIDATMRQLSQEGWIHHLGRHAVACFLTRGDLWQSWEEGAKHFEAQLLDADYALNGFNW
;
A
#
# COMPACT_ATOMS: atom_id res chain seq x y z
N GLY A 1 6.44 13.31 -23.41
CA GLY A 1 6.13 12.95 -22.01
C GLY A 1 6.69 14.02 -21.09
N PRO A 2 6.11 14.21 -19.89
CA PRO A 2 6.65 15.13 -18.88
C PRO A 2 8.13 14.83 -18.60
N LYS A 3 8.95 15.85 -18.35
CA LYS A 3 10.41 15.74 -18.18
C LYS A 3 10.80 14.91 -16.93
N ASP A 4 9.86 14.84 -16.00
CA ASP A 4 9.79 14.20 -14.70
C ASP A 4 9.67 12.67 -14.77
N CYS A 5 9.27 12.09 -15.90
CA CYS A 5 9.17 10.63 -16.04
C CYS A 5 10.41 9.95 -16.64
N LYS A 6 11.47 10.71 -16.99
CA LYS A 6 12.60 10.18 -17.78
C LYS A 6 13.48 9.15 -17.06
N ASN A 7 13.49 9.17 -15.73
CA ASN A 7 14.34 8.30 -14.90
C ASN A 7 13.53 7.30 -14.06
N LEU A 8 12.21 7.23 -14.24
CA LEU A 8 11.37 6.31 -13.48
C LEU A 8 11.47 4.91 -14.09
N THR A 9 11.66 3.91 -13.24
CA THR A 9 11.59 2.49 -13.60
C THR A 9 10.38 1.88 -12.88
N PRO A 10 9.15 2.28 -13.25
CA PRO A 10 7.99 1.90 -12.48
C PRO A 10 7.79 0.38 -12.56
N ILE A 11 7.45 -0.21 -11.42
CA ILE A 11 7.26 -1.66 -11.31
C ILE A 11 6.03 -2.16 -12.09
N VAL A 12 5.12 -1.24 -12.39
CA VAL A 12 3.93 -1.44 -13.23
C VAL A 12 3.79 -0.34 -14.28
N ARG A 13 3.13 -0.65 -15.39
CA ARG A 13 2.70 0.34 -16.39
C ARG A 13 1.17 0.39 -16.37
N GLY A 14 0.60 1.59 -16.50
CA GLY A 14 -0.85 1.78 -16.41
C GLY A 14 -1.65 1.17 -17.57
N GLY A 15 -2.96 0.98 -17.34
CA GLY A 15 -3.94 0.54 -18.33
C GLY A 15 -4.60 -0.80 -17.99
N GLU A 16 -5.88 -0.93 -18.36
CA GLU A 16 -6.71 -2.12 -18.11
C GLU A 16 -6.11 -3.39 -18.73
N THR A 17 -5.61 -3.32 -19.97
CA THR A 17 -5.01 -4.49 -20.63
C THR A 17 -3.85 -5.08 -19.83
N LEU A 18 -2.97 -4.24 -19.29
CA LEU A 18 -1.85 -4.68 -18.47
C LEU A 18 -2.32 -5.14 -17.07
N ALA A 19 -3.38 -4.53 -16.55
CA ALA A 19 -3.99 -4.95 -15.30
C ALA A 19 -4.55 -6.38 -15.37
N LEU A 20 -5.26 -6.70 -16.46
CA LEU A 20 -5.83 -8.04 -16.69
C LEU A 20 -4.73 -9.09 -16.87
N GLN A 21 -3.67 -8.77 -17.62
CA GLN A 21 -2.50 -9.65 -17.75
C GLN A 21 -1.80 -9.89 -16.39
N ALA A 22 -1.66 -8.85 -15.58
CA ALA A 22 -1.08 -8.96 -14.24
C ALA A 22 -1.96 -9.81 -13.30
N LEU A 23 -3.29 -9.68 -13.40
CA LEU A 23 -4.24 -10.49 -12.64
C LEU A 23 -4.13 -11.96 -13.03
N GLU A 24 -4.18 -12.27 -14.33
CA GLU A 24 -4.07 -13.64 -14.84
C GLU A 24 -2.75 -14.29 -14.38
N LYS A 25 -1.63 -13.57 -14.54
CA LYS A 25 -0.32 -14.02 -14.07
C LYS A 25 -0.29 -14.31 -12.57
N SER A 26 -0.91 -13.45 -11.76
CA SER A 26 -0.98 -13.60 -10.30
C SER A 26 -1.84 -14.79 -9.88
N MET A 27 -2.92 -15.07 -10.62
CA MET A 27 -3.87 -16.16 -10.33
C MET A 27 -3.49 -17.50 -10.97
N HIS A 28 -2.41 -17.53 -11.79
CA HIS A 28 -1.94 -18.73 -12.47
C HIS A 28 -1.53 -19.82 -11.46
N ASN A 29 -0.77 -19.46 -10.41
CA ASN A 29 -0.39 -20.39 -9.36
C ASN A 29 -1.48 -20.52 -8.29
N ALA A 30 -2.40 -21.44 -8.53
CA ALA A 30 -3.54 -21.73 -7.64
C ALA A 30 -3.10 -22.10 -6.21
N THR A 31 -2.01 -22.86 -6.06
CA THR A 31 -1.48 -23.23 -4.74
C THR A 31 -0.98 -22.00 -3.99
N TRP A 32 -0.23 -21.11 -4.63
CA TRP A 32 0.21 -19.86 -4.02
C TRP A 32 -0.96 -18.97 -3.61
N VAL A 33 -2.00 -18.85 -4.46
CA VAL A 33 -3.23 -18.12 -4.14
C VAL A 33 -3.90 -18.72 -2.89
N ALA A 34 -4.01 -20.04 -2.82
CA ALA A 34 -4.65 -20.75 -1.72
C ALA A 34 -3.89 -20.67 -0.40
N THR A 35 -2.55 -20.66 -0.44
CA THR A 35 -1.70 -20.64 0.75
C THR A 35 -1.13 -19.25 1.07
N PHE A 36 -1.58 -18.21 0.36
CA PHE A 36 -1.11 -16.84 0.56
C PHE A 36 -1.40 -16.36 1.99
N GLU A 37 -0.38 -15.86 2.68
CA GLU A 37 -0.50 -15.17 3.95
C GLU A 37 0.30 -13.87 3.90
N LYS A 38 -0.39 -12.73 3.96
CA LYS A 38 0.25 -11.40 3.89
C LYS A 38 1.43 -11.22 4.87
N PRO A 39 1.37 -11.66 6.14
CA PRO A 39 2.51 -11.50 7.06
C PRO A 39 3.74 -12.31 6.67
N LYS A 40 3.60 -13.34 5.83
CA LYS A 40 4.71 -14.22 5.40
C LYS A 40 5.36 -13.75 4.09
N THR A 41 4.91 -12.65 3.49
CA THR A 41 5.50 -12.11 2.26
C THR A 41 6.69 -11.21 2.57
N SER A 42 7.72 -11.22 1.71
CA SER A 42 8.97 -10.52 1.97
C SER A 42 9.02 -9.12 1.37
N CYS A 43 9.48 -8.14 2.15
CA CYS A 43 9.77 -6.80 1.66
C CYS A 43 11.18 -6.64 1.07
N THR A 44 12.05 -7.65 1.19
CA THR A 44 13.48 -7.54 0.79
C THR A 44 13.76 -8.16 -0.58
N THR A 45 12.78 -8.77 -1.22
CA THR A 45 12.96 -9.42 -2.52
C THR A 45 12.96 -8.39 -3.64
N ILE A 46 13.86 -8.57 -4.61
CA ILE A 46 13.99 -7.69 -5.79
C ILE A 46 12.68 -7.65 -6.61
N ARG A 47 11.98 -8.79 -6.68
CA ARG A 47 10.64 -8.86 -7.28
C ARG A 47 9.56 -8.81 -6.21
N PRO A 48 8.37 -8.26 -6.50
CA PRO A 48 7.26 -8.26 -5.55
C PRO A 48 6.93 -9.68 -5.08
N SER A 49 6.85 -9.86 -3.77
CA SER A 49 6.33 -11.09 -3.15
C SER A 49 4.80 -11.10 -3.04
N THR A 50 4.14 -10.04 -3.51
CA THR A 50 2.68 -9.88 -3.59
C THR A 50 2.28 -9.61 -5.04
N THR A 51 0.98 -9.49 -5.32
CA THR A 51 0.46 -9.37 -6.69
C THR A 51 0.83 -8.07 -7.39
N ALA A 52 1.22 -7.02 -6.66
CA ALA A 52 1.43 -5.66 -7.16
C ALA A 52 0.23 -5.11 -7.98
N LEU A 53 -0.99 -5.56 -7.66
CA LEU A 53 -2.22 -5.10 -8.35
C LEU A 53 -2.77 -3.77 -7.82
N SER A 54 -2.23 -3.25 -6.72
CA SER A 54 -2.76 -2.06 -6.05
C SER A 54 -2.84 -0.81 -6.94
N PRO A 55 -1.86 -0.50 -7.83
CA PRO A 55 -1.99 0.66 -8.71
C PRO A 55 -3.18 0.51 -9.66
N TYR A 56 -3.40 -0.68 -10.23
CA TYR A 56 -4.54 -0.89 -11.13
C TYR A 56 -5.89 -0.79 -10.43
N LEU A 57 -5.95 -1.19 -9.15
CA LEU A 57 -7.15 -1.06 -8.32
C LEU A 57 -7.44 0.41 -7.98
N SER A 58 -6.44 1.19 -7.56
CA SER A 58 -6.63 2.61 -7.21
C SER A 58 -7.07 3.45 -8.40
N TRP A 59 -6.57 3.14 -9.60
CA TRP A 59 -6.95 3.84 -10.84
C TRP A 59 -8.18 3.26 -11.54
N GLY A 60 -8.83 2.25 -10.98
CA GLY A 60 -10.00 1.60 -11.60
C GLY A 60 -9.70 0.85 -12.91
N CYS A 61 -8.42 0.63 -13.24
CA CYS A 61 -7.98 -0.21 -14.36
C CYS A 61 -8.32 -1.70 -14.13
N LEU A 62 -8.57 -2.09 -12.88
CA LEU A 62 -8.99 -3.43 -12.51
C LEU A 62 -10.16 -3.35 -11.54
N SER A 63 -11.22 -4.11 -11.80
CA SER A 63 -12.36 -4.17 -10.88
C SER A 63 -12.01 -5.04 -9.66
N PRO A 64 -12.21 -4.57 -8.41
CA PRO A 64 -12.01 -5.40 -7.23
C PRO A 64 -12.92 -6.63 -7.22
N ARG A 65 -14.11 -6.56 -7.85
CA ARG A 65 -15.02 -7.69 -8.01
C ARG A 65 -14.46 -8.75 -8.97
N GLN A 66 -13.78 -8.34 -10.04
CA GLN A 66 -13.11 -9.28 -10.95
C GLN A 66 -11.94 -9.96 -10.23
N VAL A 67 -11.17 -9.23 -9.41
CA VAL A 67 -10.10 -9.84 -8.60
C VAL A 67 -10.67 -10.87 -7.63
N TRP A 68 -11.79 -10.56 -6.97
CA TRP A 68 -12.48 -11.51 -6.10
C TRP A 68 -12.84 -12.82 -6.81
N VAL A 69 -13.55 -12.72 -7.93
CA VAL A 69 -13.95 -13.91 -8.73
C VAL A 69 -12.71 -14.68 -9.21
N ALA A 70 -11.66 -13.99 -9.65
CA ALA A 70 -10.44 -14.65 -10.10
C ALA A 70 -9.69 -15.40 -8.97
N ILE A 71 -9.76 -14.89 -7.74
CA ILE A 71 -9.26 -15.61 -6.55
C ILE A 71 -10.12 -16.85 -6.32
N ASP A 72 -11.45 -16.74 -6.31
CA ASP A 72 -12.36 -17.88 -6.15
C ASP A 72 -12.08 -18.98 -7.19
N ASP A 73 -11.95 -18.60 -8.47
CA ASP A 73 -11.60 -19.52 -9.56
C ASP A 73 -10.25 -20.21 -9.31
N ALA A 74 -9.22 -19.48 -8.88
CA ALA A 74 -7.93 -20.08 -8.54
C ALA A 74 -8.04 -21.04 -7.35
N LEU A 75 -8.85 -20.72 -6.34
CA LEU A 75 -9.08 -21.60 -5.19
C LEU A 75 -9.78 -22.91 -5.59
N THR A 76 -10.69 -22.91 -6.57
CA THR A 76 -11.30 -24.15 -7.08
C THR A 76 -10.29 -25.09 -7.74
N ARG A 77 -9.25 -24.53 -8.38
CA ARG A 77 -8.16 -25.29 -9.02
C ARG A 77 -7.15 -25.84 -8.00
N ALA A 78 -7.02 -25.22 -6.84
CA ALA A 78 -6.10 -25.64 -5.79
C ALA A 78 -6.62 -26.88 -5.03
N LYS A 79 -6.07 -28.06 -5.35
CA LYS A 79 -6.41 -29.34 -4.71
C LYS A 79 -5.37 -29.73 -3.66
N GLY A 80 -5.82 -30.33 -2.56
CA GLY A 80 -4.93 -30.93 -1.54
C GLY A 80 -4.16 -29.94 -0.67
N VAL A 81 -4.56 -28.67 -0.63
CA VAL A 81 -3.91 -27.61 0.16
C VAL A 81 -4.88 -26.96 1.13
N THR A 82 -4.40 -26.66 2.34
CA THR A 82 -5.17 -25.91 3.33
C THR A 82 -5.24 -24.45 2.93
N ARG A 83 -6.44 -23.95 2.66
CA ARG A 83 -6.66 -22.57 2.25
C ARG A 83 -6.52 -21.62 3.45
N THR A 84 -5.82 -20.52 3.24
CA THR A 84 -5.75 -19.43 4.21
C THR A 84 -7.07 -18.64 4.21
N LYS A 85 -7.37 -17.98 5.33
CA LYS A 85 -8.60 -17.20 5.52
C LYS A 85 -8.27 -15.73 5.78
N PRO A 86 -9.25 -14.81 5.65
CA PRO A 86 -9.09 -13.46 6.19
C PRO A 86 -8.67 -13.53 7.67
N PRO A 87 -7.83 -12.60 8.15
CA PRO A 87 -7.41 -11.36 7.50
C PRO A 87 -6.17 -11.48 6.60
N VAL A 88 -5.51 -12.65 6.56
CA VAL A 88 -4.18 -12.79 5.92
C VAL A 88 -4.24 -13.26 4.46
N SER A 89 -5.32 -13.90 4.03
CA SER A 89 -5.50 -14.38 2.66
C SER A 89 -5.65 -13.24 1.64
N LEU A 90 -5.60 -13.57 0.34
CA LEU A 90 -5.84 -12.60 -0.73
C LEU A 90 -7.24 -11.97 -0.67
N HIS A 91 -8.29 -12.75 -0.34
CA HIS A 91 -9.60 -12.19 -0.01
C HIS A 91 -9.54 -11.25 1.18
N GLY A 92 -8.78 -11.61 2.23
CA GLY A 92 -8.53 -10.72 3.36
C GLY A 92 -7.95 -9.37 2.93
N GLN A 93 -7.08 -9.34 1.91
CA GLN A 93 -6.51 -8.08 1.41
C GLN A 93 -7.56 -7.19 0.70
N LEU A 94 -8.52 -7.78 -0.02
CA LEU A 94 -9.65 -7.04 -0.58
C LEU A 94 -10.61 -6.56 0.51
N LEU A 95 -10.85 -7.37 1.54
CA LEU A 95 -11.67 -6.96 2.69
C LEU A 95 -11.04 -5.80 3.47
N TRP A 96 -9.72 -5.75 3.61
CA TRP A 96 -9.02 -4.58 4.16
C TRP A 96 -9.25 -3.31 3.34
N ARG A 97 -9.23 -3.41 2.00
CA ARG A 97 -9.56 -2.28 1.13
C ARG A 97 -10.98 -1.76 1.40
N ASP A 98 -11.96 -2.66 1.46
CA ASP A 98 -13.36 -2.28 1.67
C ASP A 98 -13.60 -1.73 3.08
N PHE A 99 -12.99 -2.36 4.10
CA PHE A 99 -13.01 -1.86 5.48
C PHE A 99 -12.50 -0.42 5.57
N ASN A 100 -11.36 -0.11 4.95
CA ASN A 100 -10.79 1.25 4.97
C ASN A 100 -11.70 2.26 4.26
N ASN A 101 -12.34 1.87 3.15
CA ASN A 101 -13.30 2.73 2.46
C ASN A 101 -14.54 3.04 3.34
N LEU A 102 -15.05 2.04 4.07
CA LEU A 102 -16.17 2.24 4.99
C LEU A 102 -15.80 3.13 6.16
N MET A 103 -14.62 2.94 6.75
CA MET A 103 -14.13 3.76 7.86
C MET A 103 -13.89 5.21 7.43
N ALA A 104 -13.30 5.43 6.25
CA ALA A 104 -13.15 6.75 5.68
C ALA A 104 -14.50 7.42 5.43
N HIS A 105 -15.49 6.68 4.90
CA HIS A 105 -16.83 7.20 4.70
C HIS A 105 -17.48 7.64 6.02
N ASP A 106 -17.41 6.80 7.05
CA ASP A 106 -17.96 7.06 8.38
C ASP A 106 -17.29 8.26 9.08
N ALA A 107 -15.96 8.39 9.00
CA ALA A 107 -15.23 9.54 9.55
C ALA A 107 -15.71 10.87 8.94
N ASN A 108 -15.87 10.89 7.61
CA ASN A 108 -16.25 12.09 6.86
C ASN A 108 -17.73 12.49 7.02
N GLN A 109 -18.59 11.65 7.63
CA GLN A 109 -19.99 12.02 7.90
C GLN A 109 -20.08 13.17 8.91
N GLU A 110 -19.21 13.18 9.93
CA GLU A 110 -19.22 14.20 10.99
C GLU A 110 -18.38 15.42 10.61
N SER A 111 -17.21 15.20 10.00
CA SER A 111 -16.31 16.26 9.56
C SER A 111 -15.77 15.95 8.16
N PRO A 112 -16.36 16.50 7.09
CA PRO A 112 -15.94 16.21 5.73
C PRO A 112 -14.47 16.55 5.47
N GLY A 113 -13.70 15.58 4.99
CA GLY A 113 -12.28 15.72 4.68
C GLY A 113 -11.34 15.53 5.87
N CYS A 114 -11.81 14.98 6.99
CA CYS A 114 -10.99 14.74 8.18
C CYS A 114 -10.18 13.43 8.13
N TRP A 115 -10.47 12.50 7.22
CA TRP A 115 -9.84 11.16 7.25
C TRP A 115 -8.31 11.18 7.20
N ASN A 116 -7.74 12.06 6.37
CA ASN A 116 -6.29 12.25 6.26
C ASN A 116 -5.75 13.36 7.18
N LYS A 117 -6.45 13.61 8.30
CA LYS A 117 -6.06 14.58 9.33
C LYS A 117 -6.22 13.94 10.70
N MET A 118 -5.42 14.39 11.66
CA MET A 118 -5.55 14.03 13.06
C MET A 118 -6.72 14.80 13.68
N GLU A 119 -6.79 16.10 13.42
CA GLU A 119 -7.83 16.97 13.96
C GLU A 119 -9.21 16.58 13.40
N ASN A 120 -10.23 16.54 14.27
CA ASN A 120 -11.64 16.24 13.93
C ASN A 120 -11.89 14.84 13.33
N ASN A 121 -10.89 13.95 13.34
CA ASN A 121 -11.07 12.56 12.95
C ASN A 121 -11.38 11.70 14.18
N LYS A 122 -12.63 11.25 14.31
CA LYS A 122 -13.12 10.45 15.45
C LYS A 122 -12.40 9.12 15.64
N HIS A 123 -11.73 8.61 14.62
CA HIS A 123 -10.96 7.36 14.67
C HIS A 123 -9.48 7.60 14.98
N CYS A 124 -9.03 8.87 15.00
CA CYS A 124 -7.63 9.21 15.18
C CYS A 124 -7.32 9.67 16.61
N ARG A 125 -6.25 9.11 17.18
CA ARG A 125 -5.73 9.58 18.47
C ARG A 125 -5.03 10.92 18.28
N GLN A 126 -5.37 11.88 19.15
CA GLN A 126 -4.64 13.14 19.23
C GLN A 126 -3.29 12.92 19.90
N VAL A 127 -2.21 13.13 19.16
CA VAL A 127 -0.83 12.97 19.62
C VAL A 127 -0.06 14.27 19.32
N PRO A 128 0.68 14.83 20.29
CA PRO A 128 1.50 16.01 20.06
C PRO A 128 2.77 15.61 19.31
N TRP A 129 2.65 15.43 18.00
CA TRP A 129 3.77 15.17 17.10
C TRP A 129 4.66 16.41 16.95
N ASP A 130 5.93 16.18 16.65
CA ASP A 130 6.85 17.25 16.24
C ASP A 130 6.68 17.59 14.75
N ASP A 131 7.24 18.74 14.37
CA ASP A 131 7.32 19.23 12.99
C ASP A 131 8.74 19.77 12.72
N ASP A 132 9.70 18.85 12.67
CA ASP A 132 11.08 19.14 12.30
C ASP A 132 11.26 18.94 10.78
N PRO A 133 11.36 20.04 10.00
CA PRO A 133 11.46 19.96 8.55
C PRO A 133 12.74 19.28 8.07
N LYS A 134 13.82 19.31 8.87
CA LYS A 134 15.09 18.67 8.52
C LYS A 134 14.98 17.16 8.65
N LEU A 135 14.38 16.66 9.74
CA LEU A 135 14.14 15.23 9.90
C LEU A 135 13.20 14.70 8.81
N LEU A 136 12.12 15.43 8.54
CA LEU A 136 11.21 15.13 7.45
C LEU A 136 11.92 15.02 6.10
N GLU A 137 12.78 15.98 5.75
CA GLU A 137 13.50 15.95 4.47
C GLU A 137 14.49 14.79 4.38
N THR A 138 15.21 14.47 5.46
CA THR A 138 16.12 13.31 5.47
C THR A 138 15.36 12.00 5.30
N TRP A 139 14.14 11.88 5.85
CA TRP A 139 13.29 10.72 5.64
C TRP A 139 12.73 10.67 4.20
N LYS A 140 12.15 11.77 3.71
CA LYS A 140 11.56 11.89 2.36
C LYS A 140 12.60 11.58 1.26
N SER A 141 13.85 12.00 1.43
CA SER A 141 14.94 11.76 0.48
C SER A 141 15.66 10.43 0.66
N GLY A 142 15.33 9.64 1.69
CA GLY A 142 16.03 8.40 2.03
C GLY A 142 17.51 8.64 2.37
N GLN A 143 17.79 9.61 3.24
CA GLN A 143 19.11 10.01 3.74
C GLN A 143 19.14 10.05 5.29
N THR A 144 18.36 9.17 5.92
CA THR A 144 18.28 9.03 7.37
C THR A 144 19.56 8.46 7.99
N GLY A 145 20.40 7.80 7.18
CA GLY A 145 21.58 7.07 7.65
C GLY A 145 21.29 5.63 8.06
N PHE A 146 20.02 5.19 8.02
CA PHE A 146 19.61 3.81 8.25
C PHE A 146 19.40 3.11 6.90
N PRO A 147 20.31 2.21 6.47
CA PRO A 147 20.33 1.70 5.10
C PRO A 147 19.02 1.07 4.62
N TRP A 148 18.29 0.41 5.52
CA TRP A 148 17.00 -0.20 5.20
C TRP A 148 15.90 0.83 4.91
N ILE A 149 15.81 1.87 5.75
CA ILE A 149 14.86 2.97 5.60
C ILE A 149 15.19 3.76 4.32
N ASP A 150 16.47 4.09 4.15
CA ASP A 150 16.97 4.83 3.00
C ASP A 150 16.72 4.08 1.69
N ALA A 151 17.00 2.77 1.64
CA ALA A 151 16.74 1.95 0.46
C ALA A 151 15.24 1.88 0.13
N THR A 152 14.38 1.74 1.15
CA THR A 152 12.92 1.67 0.95
C THR A 152 12.36 3.00 0.44
N MET A 153 12.78 4.13 1.00
CA MET A 153 12.34 5.46 0.55
C MET A 153 12.85 5.78 -0.86
N ARG A 154 14.07 5.38 -1.19
CA ARG A 154 14.60 5.51 -2.56
C ARG A 154 13.86 4.63 -3.56
N GLN A 155 13.49 3.39 -3.18
CA GLN A 155 12.66 2.53 -4.02
C GLN A 155 11.31 3.18 -4.29
N LEU A 156 10.66 3.74 -3.25
CA LEU A 156 9.40 4.47 -3.41
C LEU A 156 9.55 5.60 -4.43
N SER A 157 10.59 6.42 -4.33
CA SER A 157 10.80 7.54 -5.24
C SER A 157 11.10 7.13 -6.69
N GLN A 158 11.82 6.01 -6.90
CA GLN A 158 12.22 5.56 -8.23
C GLN A 158 11.16 4.71 -8.94
N GLU A 159 10.44 3.88 -8.20
CA GLU A 159 9.54 2.85 -8.73
C GLU A 159 8.06 3.15 -8.47
N GLY A 160 7.76 4.07 -7.54
CA GLY A 160 6.41 4.48 -7.17
C GLY A 160 5.60 3.39 -6.44
N TRP A 161 6.26 2.33 -5.96
CA TRP A 161 5.63 1.26 -5.21
C TRP A 161 6.64 0.57 -4.29
N ILE A 162 6.21 0.30 -3.06
CA ILE A 162 6.96 -0.49 -2.09
C ILE A 162 6.04 -1.51 -1.42
N HIS A 163 6.63 -2.65 -1.03
CA HIS A 163 5.93 -3.71 -0.31
C HIS A 163 5.32 -3.18 1.00
N HIS A 164 4.18 -3.72 1.41
CA HIS A 164 3.44 -3.31 2.60
C HIS A 164 4.30 -3.28 3.88
N LEU A 165 5.12 -4.31 4.12
CA LEU A 165 6.05 -4.30 5.27
C LEU A 165 7.19 -3.27 5.13
N GLY A 166 7.56 -2.88 3.91
CA GLY A 166 8.45 -1.73 3.69
C GLY A 166 7.78 -0.42 4.12
N ARG A 167 6.49 -0.24 3.76
CA ARG A 167 5.66 0.88 4.24
C ARG A 167 5.61 0.92 5.77
N HIS A 168 5.37 -0.22 6.41
CA HIS A 168 5.39 -0.31 7.88
C HIS A 168 6.71 0.17 8.48
N ALA A 169 7.84 -0.26 7.92
CA ALA A 169 9.15 0.11 8.44
C ALA A 169 9.37 1.63 8.39
N VAL A 170 9.14 2.25 7.22
CA VAL A 170 9.38 3.69 7.04
C VAL A 170 8.34 4.56 7.75
N ALA A 171 7.08 4.11 7.83
CA ALA A 171 6.03 4.81 8.55
C ALA A 171 6.24 4.75 10.07
N CYS A 172 6.62 3.58 10.60
CA CYS A 172 6.96 3.44 12.02
C CYS A 172 8.19 4.29 12.36
N PHE A 173 9.22 4.27 11.53
CA PHE A 173 10.43 5.07 11.72
C PHE A 173 10.11 6.57 11.77
N LEU A 174 9.29 7.06 10.84
CA LEU A 174 8.89 8.47 10.81
C LEU A 174 8.10 8.90 12.05
N THR A 175 7.16 8.05 12.49
CA THR A 175 6.18 8.41 13.51
C THR A 175 6.66 7.97 14.90
N ARG A 176 5.99 6.99 15.49
CA ARG A 176 6.17 6.55 16.88
C ARG A 176 7.45 5.75 17.16
N GLY A 177 8.20 5.37 16.13
CA GLY A 177 9.40 4.55 16.26
C GLY A 177 10.62 5.38 16.63
N ASP A 178 10.93 6.40 15.81
CA ASP A 178 12.23 7.06 15.86
C ASP A 178 12.14 8.58 15.76
N LEU A 179 11.50 9.13 14.72
CA LEU A 179 11.57 10.58 14.44
C LEU A 179 10.48 11.43 15.12
N TRP A 180 9.42 10.81 15.66
CA TRP A 180 8.29 11.48 16.32
C TRP A 180 7.59 12.56 15.47
N GLN A 181 7.61 12.40 14.15
CA GLN A 181 6.96 13.33 13.22
C GLN A 181 5.52 12.91 12.93
N SER A 182 4.67 13.88 12.57
CA SER A 182 3.26 13.61 12.26
C SER A 182 3.11 12.64 11.08
N TRP A 183 2.22 11.66 11.25
CA TRP A 183 1.82 10.73 10.19
C TRP A 183 1.20 11.46 8.99
N GLU A 184 0.62 12.65 9.18
CA GLU A 184 0.05 13.45 8.10
C GLU A 184 1.11 13.86 7.06
N GLU A 185 2.34 14.13 7.49
CA GLU A 185 3.45 14.47 6.59
C GLU A 185 3.93 13.25 5.80
N GLY A 186 3.94 12.08 6.45
CA GLY A 186 4.19 10.81 5.80
C GLY A 186 3.13 10.47 4.76
N ALA A 187 1.85 10.64 5.11
CA ALA A 187 0.71 10.42 4.24
C ALA A 187 0.76 11.31 3.00
N LYS A 188 1.03 12.62 3.15
CA LYS A 188 1.20 13.56 2.03
C LYS A 188 2.35 13.15 1.10
N HIS A 189 3.48 12.74 1.65
CA HIS A 189 4.60 12.28 0.83
C HIS A 189 4.26 10.99 0.06
N PHE A 190 3.60 10.04 0.72
CA PHE A 190 3.15 8.80 0.09
C PHE A 190 2.11 9.06 -1.01
N GLU A 191 1.17 9.98 -0.79
CA GLU A 191 0.20 10.40 -1.80
C GLU A 191 0.87 10.96 -3.06
N ALA A 192 1.97 11.70 -2.90
CA ALA A 192 2.72 12.27 -4.03
C ALA A 192 3.62 11.25 -4.76
N GLN A 193 4.05 10.16 -4.11
CA GLN A 193 5.00 9.21 -4.68
C GLN A 193 4.38 7.88 -5.12
N LEU A 194 3.31 7.42 -4.45
CA LEU A 194 2.72 6.11 -4.72
C LEU A 194 1.88 6.11 -5.99
N LEU A 195 2.16 5.15 -6.88
CA LEU A 195 1.29 4.82 -8.01
C LEU A 195 -0.07 4.28 -7.57
N ASP A 196 -0.14 3.74 -6.35
CA ASP A 196 -1.37 3.23 -5.72
C ASP A 196 -1.92 4.14 -4.62
N ALA A 197 -1.56 5.44 -4.65
CA ALA A 197 -2.15 6.44 -3.76
C ALA A 197 -3.69 6.34 -3.79
N ASP A 198 -4.27 6.16 -2.61
CA ASP A 198 -5.71 6.01 -2.40
C ASP A 198 -6.04 6.68 -1.07
N TYR A 199 -7.03 7.58 -1.08
CA TYR A 199 -7.40 8.39 0.08
C TYR A 199 -7.75 7.53 1.30
N ALA A 200 -8.58 6.51 1.11
CA ALA A 200 -9.07 5.69 2.21
C ALA A 200 -7.94 4.79 2.75
N LEU A 201 -7.19 4.14 1.86
CA LEU A 201 -6.15 3.20 2.24
C LEU A 201 -4.93 3.92 2.83
N ASN A 202 -4.50 5.04 2.26
CA ASN A 202 -3.35 5.78 2.76
C ASN A 202 -3.65 6.33 4.17
N GLY A 203 -4.80 6.99 4.35
CA GLY A 203 -5.20 7.53 5.66
C GLY A 203 -5.35 6.47 6.75
N PHE A 204 -5.84 5.26 6.43
CA PHE A 204 -5.94 4.19 7.42
C PHE A 204 -4.60 3.58 7.84
N ASN A 205 -3.67 3.42 6.89
CA ASN A 205 -2.43 2.68 7.13
C ASN A 205 -1.34 3.53 7.80
N TRP A 206 -1.49 4.86 7.78
CA TRP A 206 -0.65 5.83 8.49
C TRP A 206 -1.14 6.01 9.93
#